data_AF-A0A970JV55-F1
#
_entry.id   AF-A0A970JV55-F1
#
_cell.length_a   1.000
_cell.length_b   1.000
_cell.length_c   1.000
_cell.angle_alpha   90.00
_cell.angle_beta   90.00
_cell.angle_gamma   90.00
#
_symmetry.space_group_name_H-M   'P 1'
#
loop_
_entity.id
_entity.type
_entity.pdbx_description
1 polymer ?
#
loop_
_entity_poly.entity_id
_entity_poly.type
_entity_poly.pdbx_seq_one_letter_code
_entity_poly.pdbx_strand_id
1 'polypeptide(L)'
;MKVWVGLDFGTSFTKVAYRVLGGSRKVIPLCMNQGSSIPYGLPSLLAFDGEKILFGDEAENFLRESPWHQGVRCVKILFAGDVADEYKDESLSARFREYCEGQIIDSSLLEPGYLVAAYFVWIMNRTKKVLRKELGTNPLVNFNVCLPIDTYEKKNVRSEFQRAINVAEHLELLWDEKSDSGMLKTIAALWKKTSDKELSNSKVHLVPEAVAQMASYTNSLGAEKKIHGVIDFGAGTIDFSIFNLRDESEEGKCVYWYNAVTFPGGMEGVEEIVAKHRSKSDGNISFGELRKAIENISAESPVVLEEVKELLESVWEKARFPVWGKAYAKMKKESEWKKEKVKVFVCGGGSKLPFVRDIFGRSWYRDDWGPYEVADLYAPSDFSGSPSDFSRLAVAYGLTTPRPELMEYVLPKDCKDQTPPTRYVTTERDGVWGPVYFDNH
;
A
#
# COMPACT_ATOMS: atom_id res chain seq x y z
N MET A 1 -0.43 10.98 27.54
CA MET A 1 0.44 10.87 26.35
C MET A 1 -0.40 10.50 25.13
N LYS A 2 -0.18 11.15 23.99
CA LYS A 2 -0.89 10.86 22.73
C LYS A 2 0.07 10.20 21.75
N VAL A 3 -0.39 9.15 21.08
CA VAL A 3 0.39 8.37 20.10
C VAL A 3 -0.40 8.32 18.79
N TRP A 4 0.31 8.54 17.68
CA TRP A 4 -0.18 8.21 16.34
C TRP A 4 0.48 6.94 15.87
N VAL A 5 -0.34 5.98 15.48
CA VAL A 5 0.06 4.70 14.92
C VAL A 5 -0.21 4.73 13.44
N GLY A 6 0.81 4.40 12.66
CA GLY A 6 0.66 4.05 11.27
C GLY A 6 0.48 2.55 11.13
N LEU A 7 -0.69 2.15 10.66
CA LEU A 7 -1.06 0.77 10.38
C LEU A 7 -1.11 0.56 8.88
N ASP A 8 0.00 0.12 8.31
CA ASP A 8 0.06 -0.30 6.91
C ASP A 8 -0.63 -1.66 6.77
N PHE A 9 -1.94 -1.65 6.49
CA PHE A 9 -2.72 -2.85 6.22
C PHE A 9 -2.45 -3.33 4.79
N GLY A 10 -1.33 -4.05 4.64
CA GLY A 10 -0.91 -4.64 3.38
C GLY A 10 -1.61 -5.97 3.08
N THR A 11 -1.50 -6.42 1.82
CA THR A 11 -2.16 -7.64 1.33
C THR A 11 -1.66 -8.92 2.01
N SER A 12 -0.34 -9.05 2.23
CA SER A 12 0.25 -10.20 2.96
C SER A 12 0.84 -9.87 4.32
N PHE A 13 1.20 -8.62 4.58
CA PHE A 13 1.75 -8.21 5.87
C PHE A 13 1.21 -6.86 6.30
N THR A 14 0.75 -6.79 7.54
CA THR A 14 0.44 -5.56 8.24
C THR A 14 1.66 -5.08 9.00
N LYS A 15 2.08 -3.83 8.77
CA LYS A 15 3.27 -3.25 9.41
C LYS A 15 2.87 -2.10 10.30
N VAL A 16 3.56 -1.98 11.44
CA VAL A 16 3.18 -1.02 12.47
C VAL A 16 4.36 -0.14 12.82
N ALA A 17 4.13 1.17 12.77
CA ALA A 17 5.04 2.18 13.31
C ALA A 17 4.26 3.16 14.17
N TYR A 18 4.92 3.86 15.08
CA TYR A 18 4.27 4.87 15.90
C TYR A 18 5.16 6.09 16.12
N ARG A 19 4.50 7.20 16.45
CA ARG A 19 5.10 8.46 16.87
C ARG A 19 4.41 8.95 18.13
N VAL A 20 5.18 9.37 19.14
CA VAL A 20 4.67 10.02 20.34
C VAL A 20 4.55 11.53 20.08
N LEU A 21 3.35 12.09 20.22
CA LEU A 21 3.15 13.53 20.04
C LEU A 21 3.70 14.33 21.24
N GLY A 22 4.33 15.47 20.93
CA GLY A 22 4.92 16.36 21.93
C GLY A 22 6.27 15.89 22.49
N GLY A 23 6.81 14.76 22.03
CA GLY A 23 8.13 14.25 22.41
C GLY A 23 9.19 14.42 21.31
N SER A 24 10.24 13.60 21.35
CA SER A 24 11.16 13.46 20.21
C SER A 24 10.33 13.00 19.01
N ARG A 25 10.27 13.79 17.94
CA ARG A 25 9.44 13.54 16.73
C ARG A 25 9.81 12.26 15.94
N LYS A 26 10.56 11.36 16.56
CA LYS A 26 11.00 10.08 16.03
C LYS A 26 9.82 9.18 15.70
N VAL A 27 9.96 8.46 14.60
CA VAL A 27 9.06 7.37 14.20
C VAL A 27 9.74 6.05 14.51
N ILE A 28 9.04 5.21 15.26
CA ILE A 28 9.57 3.97 15.81
C ILE A 28 8.77 2.81 15.22
N PRO A 29 9.41 1.88 14.48
CA PRO A 29 8.77 0.60 14.13
C PRO A 29 8.40 -0.15 15.40
N LEU A 30 7.15 -0.61 15.49
CA LEU A 30 6.68 -1.33 16.67
C LEU A 30 7.00 -2.82 16.49
N CYS A 31 7.71 -3.45 17.42
CA CYS A 31 8.02 -4.88 17.36
C CYS A 31 6.77 -5.72 17.66
N MET A 32 6.09 -6.18 16.61
CA MET A 32 4.83 -6.92 16.67
C MET A 32 5.00 -8.45 16.65
N ASN A 33 6.11 -8.95 16.09
CA ASN A 33 6.39 -10.37 15.90
C ASN A 33 7.82 -10.71 16.31
N GLN A 34 8.01 -11.07 17.59
CA GLN A 34 9.33 -11.39 18.13
C GLN A 34 9.89 -12.67 17.49
N GLY A 35 11.13 -12.61 16.99
CA GLY A 35 11.80 -13.75 16.36
C GLY A 35 11.56 -13.89 14.86
N SER A 36 10.72 -13.04 14.26
CA SER A 36 10.59 -12.93 12.79
C SER A 36 11.73 -12.11 12.18
N SER A 37 12.09 -12.42 10.93
CA SER A 37 12.98 -11.58 10.10
C SER A 37 12.38 -10.21 9.79
N ILE A 38 11.08 -10.03 10.02
CA ILE A 38 10.34 -8.77 9.88
C ILE A 38 9.63 -8.50 11.23
N PRO A 39 10.36 -8.06 12.27
CA PRO A 39 9.81 -7.99 13.63
C PRO A 39 8.68 -6.98 13.78
N TYR A 40 8.59 -6.01 12.88
CA TYR A 40 7.55 -4.98 12.83
C TYR A 40 6.33 -5.36 11.98
N GLY A 41 6.39 -6.51 11.30
CA GLY A 41 5.34 -7.01 10.43
C GLY A 41 4.61 -8.20 11.04
N LEU A 42 3.30 -8.23 10.89
CA LEU A 42 2.46 -9.39 11.14
C LEU A 42 1.85 -9.86 9.82
N PRO A 43 1.74 -11.17 9.57
CA PRO A 43 0.99 -11.67 8.43
C PRO A 43 -0.43 -11.07 8.40
N SER A 44 -0.89 -10.63 7.23
CA SER A 44 -2.29 -10.28 6.97
C SER A 44 -3.07 -11.55 6.62
N LEU A 45 -3.03 -12.51 7.55
CA LEU A 45 -3.46 -13.88 7.37
C LEU A 45 -4.45 -14.24 8.47
N LEU A 46 -5.50 -14.98 8.10
CA LEU A 46 -6.40 -15.60 9.05
C LEU A 46 -6.49 -17.10 8.78
N ALA A 47 -6.76 -17.87 9.82
CA ALA A 47 -7.08 -19.28 9.75
C ALA A 47 -8.18 -19.62 10.75
N PHE A 48 -8.79 -20.79 10.61
CA PHE A 48 -9.82 -21.26 11.52
C PHE A 48 -9.38 -22.57 12.19
N ASP A 49 -9.46 -22.61 13.51
CA ASP A 49 -9.27 -23.79 14.34
C ASP A 49 -10.58 -24.08 15.08
N GLY A 50 -11.43 -24.90 14.46
CA GLY A 50 -12.82 -25.04 14.85
C GLY A 50 -13.58 -23.72 14.73
N GLU A 51 -14.17 -23.25 15.82
CA GLU A 51 -14.88 -21.95 15.87
C GLU A 51 -13.94 -20.77 16.16
N LYS A 52 -12.67 -21.03 16.48
CA LYS A 52 -11.70 -20.00 16.81
C LYS A 52 -11.09 -19.42 15.52
N ILE A 53 -10.99 -18.09 15.48
CA ILE A 53 -10.25 -17.39 14.43
C ILE A 53 -8.83 -17.16 14.91
N LEU A 54 -7.87 -17.63 14.12
CA LEU A 54 -6.46 -17.37 14.31
C LEU A 54 -6.07 -16.19 13.43
N PHE A 55 -5.22 -15.30 13.94
CA PHE A 55 -4.79 -14.10 13.23
C PHE A 55 -3.26 -14.00 13.16
N GLY A 56 -2.76 -13.51 12.04
CA GLY A 56 -1.35 -13.15 11.85
C GLY A 56 -0.38 -14.30 12.08
N ASP A 57 0.52 -14.13 13.05
CA ASP A 57 1.54 -15.11 13.41
C ASP A 57 0.95 -16.41 13.96
N GLU A 58 -0.20 -16.35 14.65
CA GLU A 58 -0.91 -17.56 15.11
C GLU A 58 -1.43 -18.37 13.91
N ALA A 59 -2.05 -17.69 12.93
CA ALA A 59 -2.50 -18.33 11.68
C ALA A 59 -1.33 -18.86 10.85
N GLU A 60 -0.23 -18.10 10.75
CA GLU A 60 0.99 -18.52 10.04
C GLU A 60 1.59 -19.79 10.66
N ASN A 61 1.64 -19.87 11.99
CA ASN A 61 2.14 -21.05 12.68
C ASN A 61 1.23 -22.27 12.48
N PHE A 62 -0.09 -22.07 12.53
CA PHE A 62 -1.08 -23.12 12.29
C PHE A 62 -0.99 -23.69 10.86
N LEU A 63 -0.74 -22.84 9.87
CA LEU A 63 -0.70 -23.22 8.45
C LEU A 63 0.69 -23.63 7.93
N ARG A 64 1.71 -23.68 8.79
CA ARG A 64 3.12 -23.82 8.37
C ARG A 64 3.40 -25.02 7.48
N GLU A 65 2.82 -26.18 7.83
CA GLU A 65 2.99 -27.45 7.13
C GLU A 65 1.86 -27.73 6.13
N SER A 66 0.88 -26.83 6.04
CA SER A 66 -0.22 -26.92 5.09
C SER A 66 0.23 -26.49 3.68
N PRO A 67 -0.52 -26.87 2.62
CA PRO A 67 -0.33 -26.30 1.30
C PRO A 67 -0.32 -24.77 1.35
N TRP A 68 0.61 -24.15 0.63
CA TRP A 68 0.90 -22.72 0.76
C TRP A 68 -0.32 -21.80 0.53
N HIS A 69 -1.31 -22.24 -0.25
CA HIS A 69 -2.51 -21.48 -0.60
C HIS A 69 -3.64 -21.58 0.45
N GLN A 70 -3.46 -22.35 1.52
CA GLN A 70 -4.44 -22.49 2.60
C GLN A 70 -4.53 -21.20 3.46
N GLY A 71 -5.66 -21.04 4.15
CA GLY A 71 -5.96 -19.87 4.97
C GLY A 71 -6.71 -18.77 4.22
N VAL A 72 -7.19 -17.77 4.97
CA VAL A 72 -7.74 -16.53 4.38
C VAL A 72 -6.58 -15.58 4.10
N ARG A 73 -6.20 -15.51 2.82
CA ARG A 73 -5.12 -14.66 2.31
C ARG A 73 -5.68 -13.47 1.56
N CYS A 74 -4.89 -12.39 1.46
CA CYS A 74 -5.22 -11.21 0.66
C CYS A 74 -6.64 -10.66 0.94
N VAL A 75 -7.09 -10.72 2.20
CA VAL A 75 -8.47 -10.38 2.59
C VAL A 75 -8.87 -8.93 2.24
N LYS A 76 -7.88 -8.02 2.19
CA LYS A 76 -8.04 -6.66 1.65
C LYS A 76 -8.57 -6.66 0.21
N ILE A 77 -8.01 -7.51 -0.65
CA ILE A 77 -8.38 -7.62 -2.07
C ILE A 77 -9.68 -8.38 -2.24
N LEU A 78 -9.88 -9.47 -1.48
CA LEU A 78 -11.17 -10.16 -1.44
C LEU A 78 -12.30 -9.19 -1.10
N PHE A 79 -12.10 -8.33 -0.10
CA PHE A 79 -13.10 -7.35 0.28
C PHE A 79 -13.31 -6.24 -0.76
N ALA A 80 -12.23 -5.71 -1.36
CA ALA A 80 -12.35 -4.75 -2.45
C ALA A 80 -13.11 -5.34 -3.66
N GLY A 81 -12.81 -6.58 -4.03
CA GLY A 81 -13.44 -7.32 -5.13
C GLY A 81 -14.91 -7.66 -4.87
N ASP A 82 -15.28 -7.93 -3.62
CA ASP A 82 -16.68 -8.16 -3.21
C ASP A 82 -17.54 -6.89 -3.35
N VAL A 83 -16.93 -5.72 -3.23
CA VAL A 83 -17.60 -4.42 -3.37
C VAL A 83 -17.56 -3.88 -4.80
N ALA A 84 -16.53 -4.22 -5.58
CA ALA A 84 -16.37 -3.78 -6.96
C ALA A 84 -15.60 -4.80 -7.82
N ASP A 85 -16.25 -5.28 -8.89
CA ASP A 85 -15.74 -6.33 -9.78
C ASP A 85 -14.36 -6.03 -10.40
N GLU A 86 -13.99 -4.76 -10.57
CA GLU A 86 -12.69 -4.38 -11.13
C GLU A 86 -11.49 -4.77 -10.26
N TYR A 87 -11.72 -5.03 -8.96
CA TYR A 87 -10.71 -5.55 -8.02
C TYR A 87 -10.84 -7.06 -7.78
N LYS A 88 -11.80 -7.71 -8.44
CA LYS A 88 -12.07 -9.13 -8.22
C LYS A 88 -11.01 -9.99 -8.88
N ASP A 89 -10.42 -10.87 -8.10
CA ASP A 89 -9.54 -11.94 -8.57
C ASP A 89 -10.27 -13.27 -8.44
N GLU A 90 -10.67 -13.85 -9.58
CA GLU A 90 -11.47 -15.08 -9.60
C GLU A 90 -10.74 -16.28 -8.99
N SER A 91 -9.41 -16.36 -9.14
CA SER A 91 -8.59 -17.44 -8.57
C SER A 91 -8.53 -17.32 -7.05
N LEU A 92 -8.25 -16.11 -6.55
CA LEU A 92 -8.24 -15.82 -5.12
C LEU A 92 -9.62 -16.03 -4.49
N SER A 93 -10.70 -15.56 -5.14
CA SER A 93 -12.07 -15.76 -4.67
C SER A 93 -12.50 -17.24 -4.69
N ALA A 94 -12.04 -18.03 -5.65
CA ALA A 94 -12.30 -19.47 -5.67
C ALA A 94 -11.60 -20.19 -4.50
N ARG A 95 -10.30 -19.93 -4.32
CA ARG A 95 -9.52 -20.51 -3.19
C ARG A 95 -10.07 -20.11 -1.83
N PHE A 96 -10.50 -18.87 -1.67
CA PHE A 96 -11.16 -18.41 -0.44
C PHE A 96 -12.44 -19.19 -0.16
N ARG A 97 -13.32 -19.36 -1.16
CA ARG A 97 -14.56 -20.13 -1.01
C ARG A 97 -14.29 -21.58 -0.67
N GLU A 98 -13.38 -22.23 -1.39
CA GLU A 98 -12.97 -23.61 -1.13
C GLU A 98 -12.44 -23.78 0.31
N TYR A 99 -11.59 -22.84 0.77
CA TYR A 99 -11.11 -22.86 2.15
C TYR A 99 -12.25 -22.72 3.16
N CYS A 100 -13.19 -21.79 2.93
CA CYS A 100 -14.33 -21.53 3.81
C CYS A 100 -15.36 -22.67 3.83
N GLU A 101 -15.59 -23.37 2.72
CA GLU A 101 -16.49 -24.54 2.63
C GLU A 101 -16.05 -25.70 3.54
N GLY A 102 -14.75 -25.80 3.82
CA GLY A 102 -14.19 -26.79 4.74
C GLY A 102 -14.30 -26.44 6.23
N GLN A 103 -14.86 -25.29 6.59
CA GLN A 103 -14.88 -24.80 7.98
C GLN A 103 -16.20 -25.10 8.68
N ILE A 104 -16.16 -25.25 10.01
CA ILE A 104 -17.36 -25.46 10.83
C ILE A 104 -18.14 -24.17 11.13
N ILE A 105 -17.57 -23.02 10.78
CA ILE A 105 -18.20 -21.70 10.97
C ILE A 105 -19.31 -21.52 9.93
N ASP A 106 -20.44 -20.98 10.36
CA ASP A 106 -21.54 -20.62 9.46
C ASP A 106 -21.04 -19.74 8.30
N SER A 107 -21.25 -20.20 7.06
CA SER A 107 -20.76 -19.53 5.85
C SER A 107 -21.29 -18.10 5.71
N SER A 108 -22.45 -17.78 6.27
CA SER A 108 -23.01 -16.42 6.28
C SER A 108 -22.22 -15.43 7.17
N LEU A 109 -21.27 -15.94 7.96
CA LEU A 109 -20.37 -15.14 8.80
C LEU A 109 -18.98 -14.98 8.17
N LEU A 110 -18.68 -15.71 7.09
CA LEU A 110 -17.38 -15.72 6.41
C LEU A 110 -17.33 -14.71 5.25
N GLU A 111 -17.91 -13.53 5.46
CA GLU A 111 -17.87 -12.43 4.50
C GLU A 111 -16.55 -11.67 4.59
N PRO A 112 -15.86 -11.35 3.46
CA PRO A 112 -14.58 -10.65 3.48
C PRO A 112 -14.58 -9.36 4.32
N GLY A 113 -15.65 -8.55 4.25
CA GLY A 113 -15.79 -7.34 5.05
C GLY A 113 -15.82 -7.61 6.56
N TYR A 114 -16.44 -8.72 7.00
CA TYR A 114 -16.47 -9.11 8.41
C TYR A 114 -15.09 -9.56 8.88
N LEU A 115 -14.36 -10.30 8.03
CA LEU A 115 -13.01 -10.75 8.31
C LEU A 115 -12.01 -9.57 8.37
N VAL A 116 -12.16 -8.55 7.52
CA VAL A 116 -11.39 -7.29 7.59
C VAL A 116 -11.67 -6.56 8.91
N ALA A 117 -12.95 -6.41 9.30
CA ALA A 117 -13.30 -5.80 10.58
C ALA A 117 -12.73 -6.59 11.77
N ALA A 118 -12.81 -7.93 11.75
CA ALA A 118 -12.24 -8.80 12.77
C ALA A 118 -10.72 -8.63 12.87
N TYR A 119 -10.03 -8.58 11.73
CA TYR A 119 -8.59 -8.33 11.67
C TYR A 119 -8.24 -6.96 12.26
N PHE A 120 -9.00 -5.90 11.95
CA PHE A 120 -8.78 -4.58 12.51
C PHE A 120 -8.96 -4.55 14.04
N VAL A 121 -10.00 -5.20 14.57
CA VAL A 121 -10.20 -5.32 16.03
C VAL A 121 -8.97 -5.98 16.67
N TRP A 122 -8.54 -7.12 16.13
CA TRP A 122 -7.39 -7.85 16.63
C TRP A 122 -6.10 -7.03 16.58
N ILE A 123 -5.75 -6.44 15.43
CA ILE A 123 -4.46 -5.75 15.26
C ILE A 123 -4.40 -4.46 16.06
N MET A 124 -5.50 -3.72 16.21
CA MET A 124 -5.56 -2.51 17.03
C MET A 124 -5.38 -2.84 18.51
N ASN A 125 -6.06 -3.90 19.00
CA ASN A 125 -5.92 -4.37 20.38
C ASN A 125 -4.51 -4.86 20.67
N ARG A 126 -3.94 -5.69 19.78
CA ARG A 126 -2.56 -6.16 19.87
C ARG A 126 -1.58 -4.99 19.89
N THR A 127 -1.77 -4.00 19.02
CA THR A 127 -0.93 -2.79 18.96
C THR A 127 -0.97 -2.00 20.26
N LYS A 128 -2.17 -1.75 20.83
CA LYS A 128 -2.32 -1.08 22.13
C LYS A 128 -1.64 -1.83 23.27
N LYS A 129 -1.75 -3.16 23.29
CA LYS A 129 -1.11 -4.04 24.29
C LYS A 129 0.42 -3.95 24.22
N VAL A 130 0.98 -4.01 23.02
CA VAL A 130 2.43 -3.86 22.80
C VAL A 130 2.87 -2.44 23.18
N LEU A 131 2.18 -1.39 22.72
CA LEU A 131 2.50 0.00 23.08
C LEU A 131 2.45 0.24 24.59
N ARG A 132 1.47 -0.34 25.30
CA ARG A 132 1.38 -0.22 26.76
C ARG A 132 2.63 -0.80 27.44
N LYS A 133 3.11 -1.94 26.95
CA LYS A 133 4.33 -2.58 27.44
C LYS A 133 5.56 -1.72 27.13
N GLU A 134 5.71 -1.27 25.88
CA GLU A 134 6.86 -0.48 25.42
C GLU A 134 6.95 0.88 26.14
N LEU A 135 5.81 1.53 26.39
CA LEU A 135 5.78 2.88 26.95
C LEU A 135 5.56 2.91 28.47
N GLY A 136 5.29 1.77 29.10
CA GLY A 136 5.04 1.67 30.55
C GLY A 136 3.78 2.40 31.04
N THR A 137 2.88 2.80 30.14
CA THR A 137 1.66 3.54 30.46
C THR A 137 0.57 3.24 29.43
N ASN A 138 -0.67 3.70 29.65
CA ASN A 138 -1.77 3.53 28.69
C ASN A 138 -1.89 4.78 27.80
N PRO A 139 -1.35 4.79 26.57
CA PRO A 139 -1.44 5.95 25.69
C PRO A 139 -2.85 6.16 25.16
N LEU A 140 -3.17 7.42 24.83
CA LEU A 140 -4.28 7.74 23.94
C LEU A 140 -3.79 7.51 22.50
N VAL A 141 -4.35 6.51 21.82
CA VAL A 141 -3.89 6.07 20.50
C VAL A 141 -4.87 6.51 19.41
N ASN A 142 -4.34 7.11 18.35
CA ASN A 142 -5.01 7.27 17.05
C ASN A 142 -4.30 6.40 16.02
N PHE A 143 -5.04 5.89 15.06
CA PHE A 143 -4.56 5.08 13.96
C PHE A 143 -4.80 5.79 12.63
N ASN A 144 -3.83 5.74 11.74
CA ASN A 144 -4.06 5.90 10.31
C ASN A 144 -3.88 4.54 9.64
N VAL A 145 -4.79 4.21 8.73
CA VAL A 145 -4.78 3.00 7.92
C VAL A 145 -4.76 3.39 6.45
N CYS A 146 -3.98 2.68 5.62
CA CYS A 146 -3.89 3.00 4.20
C CYS A 146 -4.91 2.28 3.32
N LEU A 147 -5.24 2.90 2.19
CA LEU A 147 -5.78 2.26 0.99
C LEU A 147 -5.02 2.76 -0.24
N PRO A 148 -4.81 1.93 -1.27
CA PRO A 148 -4.31 2.39 -2.57
C PRO A 148 -5.11 3.60 -3.07
N ILE A 149 -4.47 4.54 -3.77
CA ILE A 149 -5.13 5.80 -4.17
C ILE A 149 -6.39 5.52 -5.00
N ASP A 150 -6.33 4.58 -5.94
CA ASP A 150 -7.47 4.28 -6.81
C ASP A 150 -8.68 3.73 -6.03
N THR A 151 -8.42 2.86 -5.05
CA THR A 151 -9.38 2.27 -4.12
C THR A 151 -9.92 3.33 -3.16
N TYR A 152 -9.05 4.21 -2.66
CA TYR A 152 -9.41 5.34 -1.81
C TYR A 152 -10.31 6.34 -2.54
N GLU A 153 -10.06 6.60 -3.82
CA GLU A 153 -10.90 7.49 -4.63
C GLU A 153 -12.20 6.80 -5.08
N LYS A 154 -12.28 5.48 -5.06
CA LYS A 154 -13.48 4.71 -5.37
C LYS A 154 -14.47 4.75 -4.19
N LYS A 155 -15.46 5.65 -4.29
CA LYS A 155 -16.37 5.98 -3.18
C LYS A 155 -17.03 4.77 -2.52
N ASN A 156 -17.58 3.82 -3.27
CA ASN A 156 -18.24 2.63 -2.70
C ASN A 156 -17.25 1.75 -1.94
N VAL A 157 -16.07 1.50 -2.49
CA VAL A 157 -15.04 0.69 -1.81
C VAL A 157 -14.51 1.41 -0.56
N ARG A 158 -14.16 2.69 -0.67
CA ARG A 158 -13.74 3.49 0.50
C ARG A 158 -14.80 3.51 1.61
N SER A 159 -16.08 3.68 1.25
CA SER A 159 -17.20 3.65 2.20
C SER A 159 -17.25 2.33 2.98
N GLU A 160 -17.10 1.20 2.31
CA GLU A 160 -17.16 -0.11 2.98
C GLU A 160 -15.92 -0.39 3.85
N PHE A 161 -14.72 0.04 3.45
CA PHE A 161 -13.55 0.04 4.34
C PHE A 161 -13.73 0.96 5.55
N GLN A 162 -14.34 2.13 5.36
CA GLN A 162 -14.68 3.02 6.46
C GLN A 162 -15.70 2.37 7.41
N ARG A 163 -16.67 1.62 6.88
CA ARG A 163 -17.60 0.84 7.70
C ARG A 163 -16.87 -0.23 8.52
N ALA A 164 -15.93 -0.96 7.92
CA ALA A 164 -15.12 -1.95 8.63
C ALA A 164 -14.31 -1.33 9.78
N ILE A 165 -13.69 -0.17 9.54
CA ILE A 165 -13.01 0.61 10.57
C ILE A 165 -13.98 1.03 11.68
N ASN A 166 -15.15 1.57 11.31
CA ASN A 166 -16.13 2.02 12.28
C ASN A 166 -16.62 0.85 13.15
N VAL A 167 -16.88 -0.33 12.56
CA VAL A 167 -17.25 -1.54 13.31
C VAL A 167 -16.13 -1.92 14.27
N ALA A 168 -14.88 -1.90 13.81
CA ALA A 168 -13.74 -2.25 14.63
C ALA A 168 -13.52 -1.26 15.80
N GLU A 169 -13.69 0.04 15.57
CA GLU A 169 -13.62 1.07 16.61
C GLU A 169 -14.74 0.91 17.64
N HIS A 170 -15.97 0.55 17.22
CA HIS A 170 -17.06 0.25 18.16
C HIS A 170 -16.78 -1.00 18.99
N LEU A 171 -16.30 -2.07 18.35
CA LEU A 171 -16.10 -3.35 19.02
C LEU A 171 -14.89 -3.33 19.96
N GLU A 172 -13.87 -2.50 19.69
CA GLU A 172 -12.72 -2.34 20.58
C GLU A 172 -13.13 -1.95 22.01
N LEU A 173 -14.22 -1.21 22.19
CA LEU A 173 -14.73 -0.82 23.51
C LEU A 173 -15.41 -1.97 24.27
N LEU A 174 -15.80 -3.03 23.56
CA LEU A 174 -16.63 -4.13 24.07
C LEU A 174 -15.87 -5.46 24.11
N TRP A 175 -14.70 -5.53 23.48
CA TRP A 175 -13.97 -6.79 23.26
C TRP A 175 -13.27 -7.28 24.54
N ASP A 176 -13.65 -8.47 25.02
CA ASP A 176 -12.90 -9.25 25.99
C ASP A 176 -12.20 -10.41 25.24
N GLU A 177 -10.86 -10.45 25.27
CA GLU A 177 -10.02 -11.51 24.66
C GLU A 177 -10.43 -12.93 25.12
N LYS A 178 -11.19 -13.06 26.21
CA LYS A 178 -11.67 -14.35 26.74
C LYS A 178 -12.94 -14.90 26.06
N SER A 179 -13.60 -14.12 25.20
CA SER A 179 -14.85 -14.49 24.54
C SER A 179 -14.72 -14.47 23.00
N ASP A 180 -13.76 -15.23 22.46
CA ASP A 180 -13.54 -15.39 21.01
C ASP A 180 -14.76 -16.00 20.30
N SER A 181 -15.53 -16.86 20.99
CA SER A 181 -16.70 -17.56 20.45
C SER A 181 -17.87 -16.60 20.25
N GLY A 182 -17.86 -15.85 19.14
CA GLY A 182 -18.94 -14.94 18.77
C GLY A 182 -18.51 -13.65 18.08
N MET A 183 -17.21 -13.40 17.85
CA MET A 183 -16.73 -12.17 17.20
C MET A 183 -17.47 -11.87 15.90
N LEU A 184 -17.53 -12.83 14.98
CA LEU A 184 -18.16 -12.62 13.67
C LEU A 184 -19.66 -12.39 13.76
N LYS A 185 -20.35 -13.03 14.70
CA LYS A 185 -21.78 -12.80 14.95
C LYS A 185 -22.02 -11.36 15.41
N THR A 186 -21.18 -10.86 16.31
CA THR A 186 -21.23 -9.47 16.79
C THR A 186 -20.90 -8.49 15.67
N ILE A 187 -19.86 -8.77 14.88
CA ILE A 187 -19.48 -7.96 13.71
C ILE A 187 -20.64 -7.91 12.70
N ALA A 188 -21.22 -9.04 12.33
CA ALA A 188 -22.35 -9.11 11.41
C ALA A 188 -23.56 -8.31 11.92
N ALA A 189 -23.85 -8.38 13.22
CA ALA A 189 -24.93 -7.61 13.84
C ALA A 189 -24.65 -6.09 13.87
N LEU A 190 -23.39 -5.69 14.11
CA LEU A 190 -22.95 -4.29 14.11
C LEU A 190 -22.88 -3.71 12.69
N TRP A 191 -22.43 -4.49 11.72
CA TRP A 191 -22.22 -4.06 10.33
C TRP A 191 -23.45 -3.40 9.73
N LYS A 192 -24.62 -4.01 9.93
CA LYS A 192 -25.92 -3.53 9.42
C LYS A 192 -26.34 -2.17 9.99
N LYS A 193 -25.85 -1.83 11.18
CA LYS A 193 -26.21 -0.61 11.92
C LYS A 193 -25.14 0.48 11.85
N THR A 194 -23.94 0.12 11.40
CA THR A 194 -22.77 1.00 11.42
C THR A 194 -22.73 1.84 10.15
N SER A 195 -22.46 3.13 10.30
CA SER A 195 -22.29 4.05 9.17
C SER A 195 -21.04 3.70 8.36
N ASP A 196 -21.10 3.95 7.06
CA ASP A 196 -19.99 3.89 6.11
C ASP A 196 -19.24 5.24 5.97
N LYS A 197 -19.63 6.25 6.75
CA LYS A 197 -18.98 7.57 6.77
C LYS A 197 -18.02 7.66 7.93
N GLU A 198 -16.97 8.46 7.74
CA GLU A 198 -16.05 8.79 8.82
C GLU A 198 -16.79 9.52 9.95
N LEU A 199 -16.56 9.10 11.19
CA LEU A 199 -17.16 9.68 12.38
C LEU A 199 -16.39 10.94 12.81
N SER A 200 -17.08 11.97 13.30
CA SER A 200 -16.46 13.25 13.67
C SER A 200 -15.38 13.15 14.75
N ASN A 201 -15.49 12.16 15.63
CA ASN A 201 -14.54 11.89 16.72
C ASN A 201 -13.82 10.55 16.54
N SER A 202 -13.74 10.03 15.31
CA SER A 202 -13.03 8.78 15.05
C SER A 202 -11.56 8.90 15.43
N LYS A 203 -11.01 7.83 15.99
CA LYS A 203 -9.58 7.68 16.27
C LYS A 203 -8.88 6.89 15.18
N VAL A 204 -9.58 6.48 14.12
CA VAL A 204 -9.05 5.65 13.05
C VAL A 204 -9.39 6.29 11.71
N HIS A 205 -8.37 6.69 10.96
CA HIS A 205 -8.57 7.42 9.71
C HIS A 205 -7.98 6.69 8.52
N LEU A 206 -8.69 6.73 7.40
CA LEU A 206 -8.17 6.28 6.12
C LEU A 206 -7.24 7.35 5.52
N VAL A 207 -6.11 6.90 4.97
CA VAL A 207 -5.11 7.74 4.28
C VAL A 207 -4.73 7.08 2.95
N PRO A 208 -4.53 7.83 1.86
CA PRO A 208 -4.06 7.23 0.62
C PRO A 208 -2.63 6.66 0.77
N GLU A 209 -2.41 5.45 0.29
CA GLU A 209 -1.20 4.65 0.55
C GLU A 209 0.06 5.31 -0.01
N ALA A 210 0.07 5.69 -1.29
CA ALA A 210 1.22 6.34 -1.91
C ALA A 210 1.50 7.76 -1.34
N VAL A 211 0.47 8.47 -0.85
CA VAL A 211 0.64 9.74 -0.11
C VAL A 211 1.42 9.49 1.18
N ALA A 212 1.03 8.48 1.95
CA ALA A 212 1.76 8.11 3.17
C ALA A 212 3.18 7.62 2.83
N GLN A 213 3.33 6.74 1.84
CA GLN A 213 4.63 6.20 1.44
C GLN A 213 5.64 7.28 1.08
N MET A 214 5.20 8.30 0.33
CA MET A 214 6.06 9.38 -0.14
C MET A 214 6.24 10.51 0.87
N ALA A 215 5.57 10.46 2.03
CA ALA A 215 5.62 11.54 3.03
C ALA A 215 7.04 11.84 3.54
N SER A 216 7.93 10.84 3.59
CA SER A 216 9.34 11.05 3.95
C SER A 216 10.11 11.84 2.89
N TYR A 217 9.87 11.51 1.62
CA TYR A 217 10.53 12.13 0.48
C TYR A 217 9.99 13.54 0.24
N THR A 218 8.67 13.73 0.18
CA THR A 218 8.05 15.01 -0.16
C THR A 218 8.34 16.10 0.88
N ASN A 219 8.43 15.72 2.16
CA ASN A 219 8.82 16.63 3.24
C ASN A 219 10.34 16.86 3.35
N SER A 220 11.16 16.17 2.55
CA SER A 220 12.62 16.32 2.61
C SER A 220 13.11 17.56 1.84
N LEU A 221 14.24 18.10 2.27
CA LEU A 221 14.95 19.14 1.50
C LEU A 221 15.51 18.61 0.17
N GLY A 222 15.69 17.29 0.05
CA GLY A 222 16.14 16.61 -1.16
C GLY A 222 15.03 16.31 -2.16
N ALA A 223 13.78 16.72 -1.90
CA ALA A 223 12.68 16.49 -2.82
C ALA A 223 12.87 17.30 -4.12
N GLU A 224 13.03 16.59 -5.22
CA GLU A 224 13.27 17.15 -6.55
C GLU A 224 11.96 17.58 -7.22
N LYS A 225 11.98 18.66 -8.00
CA LYS A 225 10.84 19.11 -8.82
C LYS A 225 10.84 18.40 -10.17
N LYS A 226 10.40 17.16 -10.15
CA LYS A 226 10.36 16.22 -11.28
C LYS A 226 9.01 15.52 -11.31
N ILE A 227 8.73 14.81 -12.40
CA ILE A 227 7.68 13.81 -12.39
C ILE A 227 8.21 12.57 -11.69
N HIS A 228 7.42 12.00 -10.80
CA HIS A 228 7.75 10.82 -10.04
C HIS A 228 6.78 9.70 -10.37
N GLY A 229 7.32 8.53 -10.72
CA GLY A 229 6.56 7.28 -10.68
C GLY A 229 6.83 6.58 -9.36
N VAL A 230 5.81 6.05 -8.71
CA VAL A 230 5.92 5.20 -7.52
C VAL A 230 5.29 3.86 -7.88
N ILE A 231 6.07 2.79 -7.69
CA ILE A 231 5.66 1.42 -8.03
C ILE A 231 5.87 0.57 -6.78
N ASP A 232 4.77 0.28 -6.09
CA ASP A 232 4.78 -0.58 -4.90
C ASP A 232 4.49 -2.02 -5.30
N PHE A 233 5.49 -2.88 -5.16
CA PHE A 233 5.36 -4.32 -5.38
C PHE A 233 4.89 -4.98 -4.08
N GLY A 234 3.57 -4.97 -3.90
CA GLY A 234 2.88 -5.71 -2.87
C GLY A 234 2.87 -7.22 -3.13
N ALA A 235 2.23 -7.95 -2.22
CA ALA A 235 2.12 -9.39 -2.38
C ALA A 235 0.98 -9.79 -3.31
N GLY A 236 -0.23 -9.26 -3.06
CA GLY A 236 -1.39 -9.47 -3.93
C GLY A 236 -1.66 -8.34 -4.93
N THR A 237 -0.90 -7.24 -4.89
CA THR A 237 -1.08 -6.08 -5.78
C THR A 237 0.25 -5.48 -6.23
N ILE A 238 0.21 -4.81 -7.38
CA ILE A 238 1.25 -3.85 -7.79
C ILE A 238 0.57 -2.51 -7.99
N ASP A 239 0.93 -1.55 -7.15
CA ASP A 239 0.31 -0.23 -7.08
C ASP A 239 1.20 0.79 -7.82
N PHE A 240 0.65 1.39 -8.88
CA PHE A 240 1.32 2.46 -9.62
C PHE A 240 0.71 3.80 -9.25
N SER A 241 1.55 4.80 -8.97
CA SER A 241 1.11 6.17 -8.76
C SER A 241 2.09 7.16 -9.38
N ILE A 242 1.60 8.10 -10.18
CA ILE A 242 2.41 9.13 -10.83
C ILE A 242 2.07 10.48 -10.19
N PHE A 243 3.08 11.22 -9.75
CA PHE A 243 2.89 12.55 -9.18
C PHE A 243 3.95 13.55 -9.65
N ASN A 244 3.70 14.82 -9.36
CA ASN A 244 4.66 15.91 -9.53
C ASN A 244 4.63 16.81 -8.29
N LEU A 245 5.81 17.22 -7.82
CA LEU A 245 5.96 18.17 -6.72
C LEU A 245 6.11 19.59 -7.26
N ARG A 246 5.23 20.50 -6.85
CA ARG A 246 5.23 21.90 -7.28
C ARG A 246 5.26 22.86 -6.10
N ASP A 247 5.80 24.06 -6.35
CA ASP A 247 5.65 25.18 -5.45
C ASP A 247 4.40 25.95 -5.88
N GLU A 248 3.45 26.12 -4.96
CA GLU A 248 2.31 27.02 -5.06
C GLU A 248 2.68 28.37 -4.43
N SER A 249 2.26 29.46 -5.06
CA SER A 249 2.73 30.82 -4.75
C SER A 249 2.36 31.32 -3.36
N GLU A 250 1.34 30.73 -2.71
CA GLU A 250 0.80 31.18 -1.41
C GLU A 250 0.81 30.09 -0.33
N GLU A 251 0.72 28.81 -0.68
CA GLU A 251 0.50 27.69 0.27
C GLU A 251 1.73 26.78 0.45
N GLY A 252 2.83 27.05 -0.26
CA GLY A 252 4.07 26.28 -0.17
C GLY A 252 4.12 25.14 -1.19
N LYS A 253 4.59 23.95 -0.80
CA LYS A 253 4.72 22.82 -1.73
C LYS A 253 3.44 21.98 -1.78
N CYS A 254 2.97 21.65 -2.97
CA CYS A 254 1.84 20.75 -3.19
C CYS A 254 2.22 19.55 -4.08
N VAL A 255 1.71 18.37 -3.73
CA VAL A 255 1.91 17.11 -4.45
C VAL A 255 0.71 16.82 -5.32
N TYR A 256 0.88 16.91 -6.64
CA TYR A 256 -0.18 16.63 -7.60
C TYR A 256 -0.07 15.22 -8.13
N TRP A 257 -0.98 14.35 -7.73
CA TRP A 257 -1.09 12.99 -8.24
C TRP A 257 -1.83 13.00 -9.58
N TYR A 258 -1.15 12.64 -10.65
CA TYR A 258 -1.68 12.67 -12.02
C TYR A 258 -2.52 11.45 -12.33
N ASN A 259 -2.11 10.29 -11.81
CA ASN A 259 -2.83 9.04 -11.98
C ASN A 259 -2.38 8.03 -10.92
N ALA A 260 -3.26 7.11 -10.57
CA ALA A 260 -2.92 5.93 -9.79
C ALA A 260 -3.77 4.74 -10.26
N VAL A 261 -3.17 3.56 -10.30
CA VAL A 261 -3.81 2.32 -10.74
C VAL A 261 -3.22 1.16 -9.94
N THR A 262 -4.10 0.33 -9.39
CA THR A 262 -3.74 -0.92 -8.73
C THR A 262 -3.99 -2.07 -9.69
N PHE A 263 -2.95 -2.87 -9.95
CA PHE A 263 -3.12 -4.13 -10.67
C PHE A 263 -3.23 -5.28 -9.67
N PRO A 264 -4.21 -6.18 -9.82
CA PRO A 264 -4.21 -7.43 -9.07
C PRO A 264 -3.00 -8.29 -9.49
N GLY A 265 -2.52 -9.09 -8.55
CA GLY A 265 -1.28 -9.82 -8.69
C GLY A 265 -0.09 -9.02 -8.16
N GLY A 266 0.98 -9.72 -7.81
CA GLY A 266 2.16 -9.14 -7.18
C GLY A 266 3.18 -10.25 -6.94
N MET A 267 3.75 -10.30 -5.74
CA MET A 267 4.57 -11.47 -5.35
C MET A 267 3.81 -12.79 -5.40
N GLU A 268 2.47 -12.82 -5.34
CA GLU A 268 1.69 -14.04 -5.48
C GLU A 268 1.93 -14.74 -6.82
N GLY A 269 2.07 -14.00 -7.93
CA GLY A 269 2.40 -14.61 -9.22
C GLY A 269 3.81 -15.23 -9.23
N VAL A 270 4.75 -14.63 -8.49
CA VAL A 270 6.10 -15.20 -8.30
C VAL A 270 6.04 -16.44 -7.40
N GLU A 271 5.23 -16.39 -6.34
CA GLU A 271 4.95 -17.52 -5.45
C GLU A 271 4.36 -18.70 -6.23
N GLU A 272 3.41 -18.45 -7.14
CA GLU A 272 2.83 -19.48 -8.02
C GLU A 272 3.86 -20.09 -8.97
N ILE A 273 4.71 -19.27 -9.62
CA ILE A 273 5.78 -19.76 -10.49
C ILE A 273 6.72 -20.67 -9.69
N VAL A 274 7.20 -20.20 -8.54
CA VAL A 274 8.10 -20.99 -7.69
C VAL A 274 7.44 -22.27 -7.20
N ALA A 275 6.18 -22.19 -6.74
CA ALA A 275 5.42 -23.34 -6.27
C ALA A 275 5.23 -24.39 -7.38
N LYS A 276 4.88 -23.97 -8.59
CA LYS A 276 4.72 -24.84 -9.77
C LYS A 276 6.01 -25.61 -10.08
N HIS A 277 7.17 -24.96 -10.02
CA HIS A 277 8.45 -25.59 -10.35
C HIS A 277 9.05 -26.43 -9.22
N ARG A 278 8.68 -26.15 -7.97
CA ARG A 278 9.19 -26.87 -6.79
C ARG A 278 8.26 -27.96 -6.27
N SER A 279 7.00 -27.99 -6.71
CA SER A 279 6.07 -29.06 -6.33
C SER A 279 6.60 -30.40 -6.85
N LYS A 280 6.92 -31.33 -5.93
CA LYS A 280 7.29 -32.72 -6.27
C LYS A 280 6.08 -33.48 -6.82
N SER A 281 6.30 -34.71 -7.27
CA SER A 281 5.27 -35.62 -7.82
C SER A 281 4.02 -35.84 -6.93
N ASP A 282 4.09 -35.52 -5.62
CA ASP A 282 2.97 -35.56 -4.67
C ASP A 282 2.23 -34.20 -4.50
N GLY A 283 2.60 -33.19 -5.27
CA GLY A 283 1.67 -32.12 -5.67
C GLY A 283 1.48 -30.92 -4.74
N ASN A 284 2.28 -30.67 -3.69
CA ASN A 284 2.24 -29.39 -2.97
C ASN A 284 3.56 -29.02 -2.28
N ILE A 285 4.02 -27.77 -2.47
CA ILE A 285 5.06 -27.13 -1.64
C ILE A 285 4.41 -26.58 -0.35
N SER A 286 5.09 -26.73 0.80
CA SER A 286 4.60 -26.15 2.05
C SER A 286 4.79 -24.63 2.08
N PHE A 287 4.01 -23.93 2.90
CA PHE A 287 4.17 -22.49 3.07
C PHE A 287 5.59 -22.10 3.52
N GLY A 288 6.16 -22.85 4.46
CA GLY A 288 7.52 -22.60 4.96
C GLY A 288 8.62 -22.81 3.91
N GLU A 289 8.46 -23.79 3.02
CA GLU A 289 9.40 -24.04 1.92
C GLU A 289 9.33 -22.96 0.85
N LEU A 290 8.12 -22.53 0.48
CA LEU A 290 7.91 -21.47 -0.51
C LEU A 290 8.52 -20.15 -0.05
N ARG A 291 8.30 -19.77 1.21
CA ARG A 291 8.88 -18.54 1.77
C ARG A 291 10.40 -18.52 1.67
N LYS A 292 11.09 -19.62 2.02
CA LYS A 292 12.54 -19.73 1.92
C LYS A 292 13.05 -19.62 0.48
N ALA A 293 12.28 -20.14 -0.48
CA ALA A 293 12.58 -20.03 -1.91
C ALA A 293 12.47 -18.57 -2.37
N ILE A 294 11.37 -17.88 -2.03
CA ILE A 294 11.15 -16.48 -2.40
C ILE A 294 12.19 -15.54 -1.77
N GLU A 295 12.58 -15.76 -0.51
CA GLU A 295 13.64 -14.98 0.14
C GLU A 295 14.99 -15.08 -0.57
N ASN A 296 15.23 -16.16 -1.32
CA ASN A 296 16.44 -16.40 -2.12
C ASN A 296 16.13 -16.58 -3.61
N ILE A 297 15.14 -15.85 -4.14
CA ILE A 297 14.65 -16.01 -5.52
C ILE A 297 15.78 -15.99 -6.57
N SER A 298 16.83 -15.20 -6.35
CA SER A 298 17.98 -15.11 -7.27
C SER A 298 18.79 -16.40 -7.40
N ALA A 299 18.60 -17.36 -6.49
CA ALA A 299 19.22 -18.69 -6.52
C ALA A 299 18.31 -19.77 -7.13
N GLU A 300 17.10 -19.41 -7.59
CA GLU A 300 16.23 -20.34 -8.32
C GLU A 300 16.78 -20.70 -9.70
N SER A 301 16.17 -21.70 -10.34
CA SER A 301 16.59 -22.16 -11.66
C SER A 301 16.44 -21.06 -12.72
N PRO A 302 17.24 -21.08 -13.81
CA PRO A 302 17.10 -20.13 -14.90
C PRO A 302 15.70 -20.09 -15.52
N VAL A 303 14.97 -21.22 -15.52
CA VAL A 303 13.59 -21.32 -16.01
C VAL A 303 12.64 -20.51 -15.13
N VAL A 304 12.75 -20.63 -13.80
CA VAL A 304 11.96 -19.84 -12.85
C VAL A 304 12.26 -18.35 -13.02
N LEU A 305 13.54 -17.98 -13.16
CA LEU A 305 13.93 -16.58 -13.33
C LEU A 305 13.40 -15.98 -14.64
N GLU A 306 13.35 -16.73 -15.74
CA GLU A 306 12.77 -16.23 -17.00
C GLU A 306 11.25 -16.09 -16.88
N GLU A 307 10.52 -17.04 -16.28
CA GLU A 307 9.07 -16.88 -16.05
C GLU A 307 8.77 -15.65 -15.14
N VAL A 308 9.60 -15.40 -14.12
CA VAL A 308 9.48 -14.19 -13.28
C VAL A 308 9.73 -12.92 -14.09
N LYS A 309 10.72 -12.92 -14.96
CA LYS A 309 11.00 -11.79 -15.86
C LYS A 309 9.85 -11.55 -16.82
N GLU A 310 9.31 -12.59 -17.45
CA GLU A 310 8.14 -12.51 -18.34
C GLU A 310 6.91 -11.95 -17.62
N LEU A 311 6.68 -12.35 -16.36
CA LEU A 311 5.64 -11.78 -15.51
C LEU A 311 5.83 -10.27 -15.33
N LEU A 312 7.05 -9.82 -14.98
CA LEU A 312 7.37 -8.41 -14.78
C LEU A 312 7.26 -7.59 -16.08
N GLU A 313 7.69 -8.15 -17.22
CA GLU A 313 7.51 -7.55 -18.55
C GLU A 313 6.02 -7.38 -18.88
N SER A 314 5.20 -8.41 -18.62
CA SER A 314 3.75 -8.33 -18.82
C SER A 314 3.10 -7.23 -17.97
N VAL A 315 3.53 -7.08 -16.71
CA VAL A 315 3.08 -5.99 -15.84
C VAL A 315 3.48 -4.64 -16.42
N TRP A 316 4.73 -4.49 -16.85
CA TRP A 316 5.22 -3.25 -17.47
C TRP A 316 4.41 -2.87 -18.72
N GLU A 317 4.16 -3.82 -19.61
CA GLU A 317 3.38 -3.61 -20.83
C GLU A 317 1.93 -3.19 -20.52
N LYS A 318 1.28 -3.89 -19.58
CA LYS A 318 -0.10 -3.59 -19.15
C LYS A 318 -0.21 -2.23 -18.46
N ALA A 319 0.80 -1.82 -17.70
CA ALA A 319 0.79 -0.55 -16.99
C ALA A 319 1.10 0.65 -17.91
N ARG A 320 1.81 0.45 -19.02
CA ARG A 320 2.33 1.50 -19.92
C ARG A 320 1.32 2.63 -20.20
N PHE A 321 0.27 2.36 -20.98
CA PHE A 321 -0.71 3.39 -21.33
C PHE A 321 -1.75 3.70 -20.23
N PRO A 322 -2.30 2.70 -19.51
CA PRO A 322 -3.29 2.95 -18.47
C PRO A 322 -2.76 3.80 -17.31
N VAL A 323 -1.46 3.68 -16.97
CA VAL A 323 -0.82 4.46 -15.92
C VAL A 323 -0.20 5.74 -16.48
N TRP A 324 0.82 5.61 -17.33
CA TRP A 324 1.64 6.75 -17.76
C TRP A 324 0.95 7.58 -18.83
N GLY A 325 0.20 6.96 -19.74
CA GLY A 325 -0.56 7.68 -20.76
C GLY A 325 -1.64 8.59 -20.16
N LYS A 326 -2.37 8.11 -19.15
CA LYS A 326 -3.34 8.93 -18.41
C LYS A 326 -2.67 10.04 -17.60
N ALA A 327 -1.51 9.77 -17.01
CA ALA A 327 -0.74 10.80 -16.32
C ALA A 327 -0.22 11.89 -17.29
N TYR A 328 0.24 11.49 -18.48
CA TYR A 328 0.64 12.41 -19.55
C TYR A 328 -0.51 13.34 -19.97
N ALA A 329 -1.76 12.87 -19.95
CA ALA A 329 -2.91 13.73 -20.24
C ALA A 329 -3.09 14.89 -19.25
N LYS A 330 -2.48 14.83 -18.06
CA LYS A 330 -2.45 15.92 -17.06
C LYS A 330 -1.24 16.85 -17.20
N MET A 331 -0.23 16.46 -18.00
CA MET A 331 0.97 17.24 -18.28
C MET A 331 1.48 16.88 -19.68
N LYS A 332 0.96 17.51 -20.73
CA LYS A 332 1.26 17.17 -22.14
C LYS A 332 2.56 17.79 -22.65
N LYS A 333 3.34 18.41 -21.78
CA LYS A 333 4.63 19.01 -22.16
C LYS A 333 5.69 17.91 -22.18
N GLU A 334 5.99 17.38 -23.36
CA GLU A 334 6.94 16.28 -23.58
C GLU A 334 8.26 16.45 -22.83
N SER A 335 8.79 17.68 -22.75
CA SER A 335 10.06 17.94 -22.09
C SER A 335 10.07 17.56 -20.61
N GLU A 336 8.92 17.55 -19.93
CA GLU A 336 8.79 17.15 -18.51
C GLU A 336 8.89 15.64 -18.29
N TRP A 337 8.78 14.83 -19.36
CA TRP A 337 8.81 13.38 -19.29
C TRP A 337 10.12 12.78 -19.79
N LYS A 338 11.09 13.61 -20.16
CA LYS A 338 12.42 13.16 -20.59
C LYS A 338 13.26 12.70 -19.40
N LYS A 339 14.27 11.87 -19.70
CA LYS A 339 15.15 11.17 -18.76
C LYS A 339 15.52 11.94 -17.49
N GLU A 340 16.03 13.16 -17.64
CA GLU A 340 16.51 13.98 -16.52
C GLU A 340 15.40 14.56 -15.63
N LYS A 341 14.13 14.43 -16.03
CA LYS A 341 12.96 15.01 -15.36
C LYS A 341 11.96 13.99 -14.83
N VAL A 342 12.27 12.69 -14.96
CA VAL A 342 11.45 11.60 -14.43
C VAL A 342 12.31 10.75 -13.50
N LYS A 343 11.75 10.45 -12.32
CA LYS A 343 12.36 9.55 -11.34
C LYS A 343 11.34 8.50 -10.94
N VAL A 344 11.76 7.24 -10.89
CA VAL A 344 10.90 6.11 -10.54
C VAL A 344 11.34 5.56 -9.19
N PHE A 345 10.44 5.56 -8.22
CA PHE A 345 10.60 4.88 -6.95
C PHE A 345 10.01 3.47 -7.05
N VAL A 346 10.79 2.47 -6.67
CA VAL A 346 10.31 1.10 -6.48
C VAL A 346 10.28 0.77 -4.99
N CYS A 347 9.15 0.24 -4.54
CA CYS A 347 8.85 0.02 -3.12
C CYS A 347 8.24 -1.38 -2.91
N GLY A 348 8.02 -1.75 -1.65
CA GLY A 348 7.33 -2.99 -1.30
C GLY A 348 8.23 -4.22 -1.23
N GLY A 349 7.59 -5.37 -1.01
CA GLY A 349 8.26 -6.66 -0.84
C GLY A 349 8.97 -7.13 -2.11
N GLY A 350 8.37 -6.87 -3.27
CA GLY A 350 8.89 -7.29 -4.58
C GLY A 350 9.86 -6.34 -5.26
N SER A 351 10.12 -5.14 -4.70
CA SER A 351 11.07 -4.17 -5.25
C SER A 351 12.49 -4.73 -5.45
N LYS A 352 12.86 -5.76 -4.67
CA LYS A 352 14.17 -6.43 -4.71
C LYS A 352 14.23 -7.62 -5.65
N LEU A 353 13.14 -7.94 -6.36
CA LEU A 353 13.18 -8.98 -7.38
C LEU A 353 14.23 -8.64 -8.45
N PRO A 354 14.91 -9.65 -9.03
CA PRO A 354 15.72 -9.46 -10.22
C PRO A 354 14.91 -8.75 -11.31
N PHE A 355 15.60 -8.01 -12.18
CA PHE A 355 15.02 -7.32 -13.35
C PHE A 355 14.11 -6.10 -13.07
N VAL A 356 13.61 -5.90 -11.85
CA VAL A 356 12.70 -4.77 -11.54
C VAL A 356 13.32 -3.42 -11.95
N ARG A 357 14.55 -3.15 -11.55
CA ARG A 357 15.23 -1.89 -11.90
C ARG A 357 15.41 -1.73 -13.42
N ASP A 358 15.74 -2.81 -14.12
CA ASP A 358 16.01 -2.78 -15.56
C ASP A 358 14.72 -2.64 -16.40
N ILE A 359 13.64 -3.29 -15.99
CA ILE A 359 12.34 -3.26 -16.68
C ILE A 359 11.64 -1.93 -16.39
N PHE A 360 11.47 -1.57 -15.11
CA PHE A 360 10.66 -0.42 -14.70
C PHE A 360 11.40 0.92 -14.84
N GLY A 361 12.71 0.88 -15.11
CA GLY A 361 13.50 2.03 -15.56
C GLY A 361 13.37 2.35 -17.05
N ARG A 362 12.72 1.50 -17.85
CA ARG A 362 12.50 1.80 -19.28
C ARG A 362 11.53 2.95 -19.46
N SER A 363 11.53 3.52 -20.67
CA SER A 363 10.57 4.56 -20.99
C SER A 363 9.16 4.03 -21.16
N TRP A 364 8.21 4.64 -20.46
CA TRP A 364 6.81 4.22 -20.40
C TRP A 364 5.91 4.82 -21.48
N TYR A 365 6.35 5.82 -22.24
CA TYR A 365 5.49 6.44 -23.26
C TYR A 365 6.16 6.39 -24.63
N ARG A 366 7.32 7.04 -24.78
CA ARG A 366 8.13 6.99 -26.00
C ARG A 366 9.53 6.48 -25.70
N ASP A 367 10.02 5.54 -26.49
CA ASP A 367 11.26 4.79 -26.20
C ASP A 367 12.48 5.72 -26.02
N ASP A 368 12.50 6.86 -26.70
CA ASP A 368 13.57 7.88 -26.63
C ASP A 368 13.53 8.79 -25.38
N TRP A 369 12.59 8.60 -24.46
CA TRP A 369 12.47 9.44 -23.26
C TRP A 369 13.25 8.91 -22.06
N GLY A 370 13.59 7.62 -22.03
CA GLY A 370 14.30 6.97 -20.93
C GLY A 370 15.75 6.61 -21.29
N PRO A 371 16.38 5.67 -20.55
CA PRO A 371 15.87 5.06 -19.33
C PRO A 371 15.83 6.06 -18.17
N TYR A 372 14.83 5.95 -17.30
CA TYR A 372 14.64 6.79 -16.13
C TYR A 372 15.49 6.31 -14.95
N GLU A 373 15.80 7.24 -14.04
CA GLU A 373 16.41 6.90 -12.75
C GLU A 373 15.45 6.02 -11.95
N VAL A 374 15.92 4.86 -11.48
CA VAL A 374 15.20 4.03 -10.52
C VAL A 374 15.88 4.11 -9.16
N ALA A 375 15.12 4.55 -8.15
CA ALA A 375 15.60 4.80 -6.80
C ALA A 375 14.76 4.07 -5.76
N ASP A 376 15.38 3.78 -4.62
CA ASP A 376 14.68 3.36 -3.41
C ASP A 376 14.33 4.58 -2.55
N LEU A 377 13.35 4.46 -1.66
CA LEU A 377 13.11 5.46 -0.63
C LEU A 377 14.18 5.37 0.46
N TYR A 378 14.77 6.52 0.80
CA TYR A 378 15.79 6.63 1.84
C TYR A 378 15.16 6.84 3.21
N ALA A 379 15.75 6.20 4.23
CA ALA A 379 15.34 6.39 5.61
C ALA A 379 15.62 7.84 6.08
N PRO A 380 14.60 8.57 6.58
CA PRO A 380 14.79 9.90 7.12
C PRO A 380 15.46 9.83 8.51
N SER A 381 16.06 10.95 8.94
CA SER A 381 16.82 11.01 10.19
C SER A 381 15.99 10.79 11.46
N ASP A 382 14.68 10.99 11.41
CA ASP A 382 13.75 10.76 12.51
C ASP A 382 13.22 9.31 12.55
N PHE A 383 13.53 8.48 11.55
CA PHE A 383 13.24 7.05 11.59
C PHE A 383 14.21 6.32 12.53
N SER A 384 13.67 5.60 13.51
CA SER A 384 14.47 4.91 14.54
C SER A 384 14.73 3.43 14.24
N GLY A 385 14.23 2.91 13.11
CA GLY A 385 14.49 1.54 12.67
C GLY A 385 15.78 1.39 11.87
N SER A 386 16.05 0.17 11.37
CA SER A 386 17.14 -0.06 10.44
C SER A 386 16.87 0.64 9.10
N PRO A 387 17.81 1.45 8.56
CA PRO A 387 17.63 2.09 7.26
C PRO A 387 17.34 1.10 6.12
N SER A 388 17.85 -0.13 6.20
CA SER A 388 17.61 -1.20 5.21
C SER A 388 16.15 -1.63 5.09
N ASP A 389 15.38 -1.37 6.15
CA ASP A 389 13.99 -1.81 6.28
C ASP A 389 13.01 -0.70 5.90
N PHE A 390 13.51 0.53 5.72
CA PHE A 390 12.68 1.70 5.54
C PHE A 390 11.79 1.61 4.30
N SER A 391 12.27 1.09 3.17
CA SER A 391 11.45 0.95 1.97
C SER A 391 10.21 0.07 2.20
N ARG A 392 10.29 -0.91 3.10
CA ARG A 392 9.15 -1.74 3.53
C ARG A 392 8.26 -1.05 4.55
N LEU A 393 8.78 -0.07 5.28
CA LEU A 393 8.10 0.65 6.36
C LEU A 393 7.64 2.05 5.97
N ALA A 394 7.92 2.53 4.76
CA ALA A 394 7.67 3.90 4.33
C ALA A 394 6.19 4.29 4.45
N VAL A 395 5.27 3.36 4.13
CA VAL A 395 3.83 3.55 4.33
C VAL A 395 3.51 3.71 5.81
N ALA A 396 3.87 2.74 6.65
CA ALA A 396 3.63 2.79 8.10
C ALA A 396 4.26 4.03 8.74
N TYR A 397 5.44 4.45 8.28
CA TYR A 397 6.11 5.68 8.68
C TYR A 397 5.25 6.90 8.37
N GLY A 398 4.81 7.07 7.12
CA GLY A 398 4.00 8.22 6.71
C GLY A 398 2.65 8.27 7.42
N LEU A 399 2.04 7.11 7.66
CA LEU A 399 0.80 6.97 8.42
C LEU A 399 0.96 7.41 9.89
N THR A 400 2.17 7.54 10.45
CA THR A 400 2.33 8.16 11.79
C THR A 400 2.12 9.67 11.81
N THR A 401 1.99 10.31 10.64
CA THR A 401 1.73 11.74 10.51
C THR A 401 0.21 12.00 10.51
N PRO A 402 -0.30 12.86 11.40
CA PRO A 402 -1.70 13.27 11.37
C PRO A 402 -2.07 13.83 9.99
N ARG A 403 -3.28 13.54 9.47
CA ARG A 403 -3.68 13.99 8.12
C ARG A 403 -3.48 15.49 7.86
N PRO A 404 -3.81 16.42 8.80
CA PRO A 404 -3.57 17.85 8.60
C PRO A 404 -2.08 18.26 8.55
N GLU A 405 -1.18 17.38 8.99
CA GLU A 405 0.28 17.59 8.95
C GLU A 405 0.95 16.94 7.74
N LEU A 406 0.22 16.14 6.94
CA LEU A 406 0.73 15.65 5.67
C LEU A 406 0.94 16.84 4.73
N MET A 407 1.97 16.76 3.87
CA MET A 407 2.15 17.73 2.80
C MET A 407 0.88 17.84 1.98
N GLU A 408 0.49 19.05 1.60
CA GLU A 408 -0.69 19.26 0.78
C GLU A 408 -0.62 18.41 -0.50
N TYR A 409 -1.74 17.79 -0.86
CA TYR A 409 -1.81 16.94 -2.03
C TYR A 409 -3.17 17.02 -2.73
N VAL A 410 -3.14 16.83 -4.04
CA VAL A 410 -4.32 16.73 -4.90
C VAL A 410 -4.33 15.36 -5.56
N LEU A 411 -5.40 14.59 -5.36
CA LEU A 411 -5.54 13.23 -5.90
C LEU A 411 -5.95 13.25 -7.38
N PRO A 412 -5.79 12.14 -8.12
CA PRO A 412 -6.01 12.09 -9.57
C PRO A 412 -7.36 12.59 -10.07
N LYS A 413 -8.46 12.35 -9.34
CA LYS A 413 -9.78 12.85 -9.74
C LYS A 413 -9.91 14.37 -9.67
N ASP A 414 -9.23 14.97 -8.70
CA ASP A 414 -9.26 16.41 -8.45
C ASP A 414 -8.11 17.16 -9.17
N CYS A 415 -7.10 16.44 -9.64
CA CYS A 415 -5.98 17.02 -10.37
C CYS A 415 -6.40 17.45 -11.78
N LYS A 416 -6.39 18.75 -12.05
CA LYS A 416 -6.69 19.33 -13.38
C LYS A 416 -5.52 19.14 -14.36
N ASP A 417 -5.75 19.41 -15.64
CA ASP A 417 -4.66 19.50 -16.63
C ASP A 417 -3.72 20.64 -16.21
N GLN A 418 -2.45 20.30 -15.99
CA GLN A 418 -1.40 21.20 -15.54
C GLN A 418 -0.42 21.57 -16.65
N THR A 419 -0.77 21.27 -17.91
CA THR A 419 0.01 21.67 -19.08
C THR A 419 -0.01 23.20 -19.18
N PRO A 420 1.15 23.89 -19.18
CA PRO A 420 1.17 25.31 -19.43
C PRO A 420 0.54 25.62 -20.79
N PRO A 421 -0.26 26.69 -20.91
CA PRO A 421 -0.82 27.07 -22.20
C PRO A 421 0.31 27.30 -23.19
N THR A 422 0.14 26.81 -24.42
CA THR A 422 1.05 27.14 -25.51
C THR A 422 1.03 28.66 -25.65
N ARG A 423 2.13 29.32 -25.31
CA ARG A 423 2.30 30.73 -25.68
C ARG A 423 2.34 30.74 -27.20
N TYR A 424 1.24 31.13 -27.82
CA TYR A 424 1.29 31.54 -29.22
C TYR A 424 2.32 32.67 -29.25
N VAL A 425 3.48 32.39 -29.84
CA VAL A 425 4.29 33.47 -30.36
C VAL A 425 3.39 34.06 -31.43
N THR A 426 2.70 35.15 -31.10
CA THR A 426 2.26 36.08 -32.13
C THR A 426 3.55 36.49 -32.82
N THR A 427 3.87 35.79 -33.91
CA THR A 427 4.67 36.40 -34.94
C THR A 427 3.86 37.61 -35.34
N GLU A 428 4.20 38.78 -34.80
CA GLU A 428 3.87 40.03 -35.44
C GLU A 428 4.31 39.84 -36.89
N ARG A 429 3.31 39.70 -37.77
CA ARG A 429 3.49 40.15 -39.14
C ARG A 429 3.83 41.62 -38.98
N ASP A 430 5.09 41.93 -39.22
CA ASP A 430 5.69 43.24 -39.41
C ASP A 430 6.90 43.38 -38.49
N GLY A 431 8.04 42.92 -39.02
CA GLY A 431 9.29 42.95 -38.30
C GLY A 431 9.74 44.37 -37.98
N VAL A 432 9.89 44.68 -36.70
CA VAL A 432 10.91 45.60 -36.18
C VAL A 432 11.35 45.08 -34.81
N TRP A 433 12.64 44.80 -34.66
CA TRP A 433 13.26 44.52 -33.37
C TRP A 433 13.46 45.83 -32.59
N GLY A 434 13.15 45.83 -31.29
CA GLY A 434 13.63 46.86 -30.37
C GLY A 434 13.27 46.55 -28.90
N PRO A 435 14.23 46.57 -27.97
CA PRO A 435 13.94 46.50 -26.54
C PRO A 435 13.46 47.87 -26.07
N VAL A 436 12.30 47.93 -25.41
CA VAL A 436 11.90 49.13 -24.68
C VAL A 436 11.82 48.78 -23.20
N TYR A 437 12.89 49.13 -22.49
CA TYR A 437 12.84 49.35 -21.05
C TYR A 437 11.81 50.44 -20.78
N PHE A 438 10.75 50.12 -20.05
CA PHE A 438 9.94 51.12 -19.37
C PHE A 438 10.54 51.35 -17.98
N ASP A 439 11.45 52.32 -17.94
CA ASP A 439 11.94 52.97 -16.74
C ASP A 439 10.96 54.10 -16.41
N ASN A 440 10.27 54.02 -15.27
CA ASN A 440 9.35 55.07 -14.82
C ASN A 440 9.92 55.71 -13.55
N HIS A 441 10.60 56.84 -13.76
CA HIS A 441 10.67 57.94 -12.82
C HIS A 441 9.30 58.64 -12.69
#